data_AF-A0A970WES6-F1
#
_entry.id   AF-A0A970WES6-F1
#
_cell.length_a   1.000
_cell.length_b   1.000
_cell.length_c   1.000
_cell.angle_alpha   90.00
_cell.angle_beta   90.00
_cell.angle_gamma   90.00
#
_symmetry.space_group_name_H-M   'P 1'
#
loop_
_entity.id
_entity.type
_entity.pdbx_description
1 polymer ?
#
loop_
_entity_poly.entity_id
_entity_poly.type
_entity_poly.pdbx_seq_one_letter_code
_entity_poly.pdbx_strand_id
1 'polypeptide(L)'
;MSIIRITSKRQATLPKALCDEMGVEPGDSLSVERTRVDDQDTWIIRPVESARKPGWLGSLKCYAAGKRHDMDSIRRSIEEGRSSASK
;
A
#
# COMPACT_ATOMS: atom_id res chain seq x y z
N MET A 1 -19.41 3.63 23.66
CA MET A 1 -19.46 2.19 23.28
C MET A 1 -20.29 2.08 22.02
N SER A 2 -19.69 1.65 20.91
CA SER A 2 -20.38 1.51 19.63
C SER A 2 -20.76 0.05 19.43
N ILE A 3 -22.05 -0.23 19.28
CA ILE A 3 -22.54 -1.59 19.00
C ILE A 3 -22.53 -1.80 17.49
N ILE A 4 -21.78 -2.79 17.02
CA ILE A 4 -21.69 -3.15 15.60
C ILE A 4 -22.52 -4.40 15.36
N ARG A 5 -23.42 -4.35 14.37
CA ARG A 5 -24.23 -5.49 13.97
C ARG A 5 -23.56 -6.26 12.84
N ILE A 6 -23.54 -7.58 12.96
CA ILE A 6 -23.15 -8.48 11.88
C ILE A 6 -24.36 -8.69 10.96
N THR A 7 -24.16 -8.49 9.66
CA THR A 7 -25.19 -8.72 8.64
C THR A 7 -25.34 -10.20 8.33
N SER A 8 -26.37 -10.57 7.57
CA SER A 8 -26.59 -11.95 7.13
C SER A 8 -25.42 -12.56 6.35
N LYS A 9 -24.56 -11.72 5.76
CA LYS A 9 -23.35 -12.15 5.03
C LYS A 9 -22.13 -12.32 5.93
N ARG A 10 -22.30 -12.28 7.26
CA ARG A 10 -21.20 -12.30 8.24
C ARG A 10 -20.22 -11.11 8.08
N GLN A 11 -20.74 -9.98 7.61
CA GLN A 11 -19.99 -8.74 7.45
C GLN A 11 -20.40 -7.76 8.55
N ALA A 12 -19.44 -6.96 9.01
CA ALA A 12 -19.68 -5.88 9.97
C ALA A 12 -19.18 -4.57 9.34
N THR A 13 -19.95 -3.50 9.47
CA THR A 13 -19.54 -2.17 9.01
C THR A 13 -18.95 -1.41 10.18
N LEU A 14 -17.70 -0.99 10.05
CA LEU A 14 -17.06 -0.11 11.02
C LEU A 14 -17.61 1.32 10.86
N PRO A 15 -17.98 2.02 11.95
CA PRO A 15 -18.33 3.43 11.88
C PRO A 15 -17.18 4.27 11.31
N LYS A 16 -17.50 5.29 10.50
CA LYS A 16 -16.48 6.14 9.87
C LYS A 16 -15.46 6.71 10.87
N ALA A 17 -15.93 7.23 12.00
CA ALA A 17 -15.06 7.80 13.04
C ALA A 17 -14.02 6.77 13.56
N LEU A 18 -14.41 5.50 13.68
CA LEU A 18 -13.48 4.44 14.09
C LEU A 18 -12.44 4.15 12.99
N CYS A 19 -12.84 4.18 11.72
CA CYS A 19 -11.89 4.03 10.61
C CYS A 19 -10.88 5.19 10.57
N ASP A 20 -11.36 6.42 10.78
CA ASP A 20 -10.52 7.62 10.82
C ASP A 20 -9.51 7.54 11.99
N GLU A 21 -9.96 7.10 13.18
CA GLU A 21 -9.10 6.89 14.36
C GLU A 21 -8.06 5.78 14.16
N MET A 22 -8.44 4.69 13.49
CA MET A 22 -7.54 3.58 13.17
C MET A 22 -6.61 3.87 11.99
N GLY A 23 -6.86 4.94 11.24
CA GLY A 23 -6.11 5.29 10.03
C GLY A 23 -6.29 4.27 8.90
N VAL A 24 -7.50 3.72 8.73
CA VAL A 24 -7.80 2.69 7.74
C VAL A 24 -8.76 3.19 6.66
N GLU A 25 -8.44 2.85 5.42
CA GLU A 25 -9.17 3.25 4.23
C GLU A 25 -9.89 2.06 3.56
N PRO A 26 -10.88 2.31 2.67
CA PRO A 26 -11.49 1.25 1.88
C PRO A 26 -10.45 0.47 1.06
N GLY A 27 -10.35 -0.84 1.31
CA GLY A 27 -9.38 -1.72 0.66
C GLY A 27 -8.23 -2.15 1.58
N ASP A 28 -8.06 -1.49 2.73
CA ASP A 28 -7.09 -1.90 3.73
C ASP A 28 -7.48 -3.23 4.37
N SER A 29 -6.45 -3.95 4.81
CA SER A 29 -6.59 -5.22 5.51
C SER A 29 -6.46 -5.01 7.01
N LEU A 30 -7.29 -5.73 7.77
CA LEU A 30 -7.23 -5.77 9.23
C LEU A 30 -6.86 -7.19 9.68
N SER A 31 -5.96 -7.27 10.66
CA SER A 31 -5.68 -8.53 11.36
C SER A 31 -6.64 -8.69 12.53
N VAL A 32 -7.04 -9.93 12.81
CA VAL A 32 -7.89 -10.27 13.96
C VAL A 32 -7.19 -11.35 14.76
N GLU A 33 -6.93 -11.07 16.02
CA GLU A 33 -6.26 -11.98 16.94
C GLU A 33 -7.09 -12.18 18.20
N ARG A 34 -7.18 -13.44 18.66
CA ARG A 34 -7.79 -13.75 19.95
C ARG A 34 -6.77 -13.56 21.06
N THR A 35 -7.17 -12.88 22.12
CA THR A 35 -6.40 -12.72 23.34
C THR A 35 -7.31 -12.94 24.56
N ARG A 36 -6.71 -13.10 25.74
CA ARG A 36 -7.42 -13.14 27.01
C ARG A 36 -7.13 -11.85 27.77
N VAL A 37 -8.16 -11.06 28.04
CA VAL A 37 -8.08 -9.80 28.81
C VAL A 37 -9.08 -9.90 29.95
N ASP A 38 -8.66 -9.64 31.18
CA ASP A 38 -9.51 -9.74 32.38
C ASP A 38 -10.27 -11.07 32.48
N ASP A 39 -9.58 -12.16 32.15
CA ASP A 39 -10.10 -13.53 32.11
C ASP A 39 -11.20 -13.79 31.05
N GLN A 40 -11.40 -12.85 30.13
CA GLN A 40 -12.38 -12.93 29.05
C GLN A 40 -11.69 -13.08 27.69
N ASP A 41 -12.29 -13.90 26.83
CA ASP A 41 -11.90 -13.99 25.43
C ASP A 41 -12.24 -12.69 24.70
N THR A 42 -11.21 -12.01 24.22
CA THR A 42 -11.31 -10.75 23.51
C THR A 42 -10.67 -10.88 22.13
N TRP A 43 -11.30 -10.30 21.12
CA TRP A 43 -10.75 -10.22 19.77
C TRP A 43 -10.21 -8.81 19.54
N ILE A 44 -8.91 -8.71 19.28
CA ILE A 44 -8.27 -7.45 18.92
C ILE A 44 -8.18 -7.37 17.41
N ILE A 45 -8.62 -6.22 16.87
CA ILE A 45 -8.50 -5.89 15.46
C ILE A 45 -7.39 -4.84 15.32
N ARG A 46 -6.45 -5.05 14.39
CA ARG A 46 -5.38 -4.07 14.11
C ARG A 46 -5.25 -3.82 12.62
N PRO A 47 -4.94 -2.58 12.19
CA PRO A 47 -4.48 -2.33 10.83
C PRO A 47 -3.31 -3.25 10.50
N VAL A 48 -3.39 -3.93 9.35
CA VAL A 48 -2.19 -4.56 8.81
C VAL A 48 -1.38 -3.42 8.21
N GLU A 49 -0.21 -3.14 8.78
CA GLU A 49 0.73 -2.25 8.11
C GLU A 49 0.92 -2.78 6.68
N SER A 50 0.61 -1.96 5.69
CA SER A 50 0.84 -2.25 4.29
C SER A 50 2.35 -2.22 4.03
N ALA A 51 3.04 -3.21 4.60
CA ALA A 51 4.43 -3.49 4.37
C ALA A 51 4.56 -4.07 2.96
N ARG A 52 4.54 -3.17 1.97
CA ARG A 52 5.39 -3.19 0.78
C ARG A 52 5.00 -2.03 -0.11
N LYS A 53 6.00 -1.21 -0.45
CA LYS A 53 5.96 -0.43 -1.67
C LYS A 53 5.49 -1.35 -2.80
N PRO A 54 4.56 -0.92 -3.66
CA PRO A 54 4.11 -1.73 -4.79
C PRO A 54 5.32 -2.33 -5.50
N GLY A 55 5.27 -3.59 -5.93
CA GLY A 55 6.43 -4.25 -6.57
C GLY A 55 6.94 -3.52 -7.82
N TRP A 56 6.09 -2.69 -8.43
CA TRP A 56 6.47 -1.81 -9.54
C TRP A 56 7.18 -0.53 -9.09
N LEU A 57 6.95 -0.05 -7.87
CA LEU A 57 7.50 1.20 -7.37
C LEU A 57 9.01 1.04 -7.14
N GLY A 58 9.79 1.58 -8.08
CA GLY A 58 11.24 1.44 -8.09
C GLY A 58 11.76 0.23 -8.88
N SER A 59 10.90 -0.51 -9.58
CA SER A 59 11.33 -1.64 -10.44
C SER A 59 12.28 -1.20 -11.55
N LEU A 60 12.17 0.04 -12.01
CA LEU A 60 13.04 0.62 -13.04
C LEU A 60 14.32 1.27 -12.49
N LYS A 61 14.53 1.26 -11.18
CA LYS A 61 15.68 1.93 -10.56
C LYS A 61 17.02 1.38 -11.05
N CYS A 62 17.08 0.10 -11.42
CA CYS A 62 18.27 -0.51 -12.02
C CYS A 62 18.66 0.12 -13.36
N TYR A 63 17.69 0.56 -14.19
CA TYR A 63 17.96 1.21 -15.47
C TYR A 63 18.42 2.66 -15.32
N ALA A 64 18.12 3.30 -14.18
CA ALA A 64 18.55 4.65 -13.86
C ALA A 64 19.87 4.69 -13.08
N ALA A 65 20.30 3.57 -12.49
CA ALA A 65 21.52 3.48 -11.70
C ALA A 65 22.76 3.72 -12.56
N GLY A 66 23.64 4.63 -12.12
CA GLY A 66 24.89 4.97 -12.81
C GLY A 66 24.73 5.82 -14.08
N LYS A 67 23.49 6.17 -14.48
CA LYS A 67 23.27 7.10 -15.60
C LYS A 67 23.39 8.55 -15.15
N ARG A 68 23.94 9.38 -16.04
CA ARG A 68 23.95 10.84 -15.87
C ARG A 68 22.59 11.38 -16.30
N HIS A 69 22.00 12.20 -15.43
CA HIS A 69 20.67 12.80 -15.64
C HIS A 69 20.76 14.31 -15.92
N ASP A 70 21.93 14.80 -16.35
CA ASP A 70 22.06 16.17 -16.85
C ASP A 70 21.42 16.32 -18.24
N MET A 71 20.94 17.53 -18.54
CA MET A 71 20.16 17.80 -19.76
C MET A 71 20.94 17.51 -21.04
N ASP A 72 22.27 17.67 -21.02
CA ASP A 72 23.10 17.41 -22.18
C ASP A 72 23.24 15.91 -22.45
N SER A 73 23.40 15.10 -21.39
CA SER A 73 23.40 13.64 -21.47
C SER A 73 22.05 13.10 -21.96
N ILE A 74 20.94 13.68 -21.50
CA ILE A 74 19.59 13.29 -21.94
C ILE A 74 19.39 13.59 -23.43
N ARG A 75 19.72 14.80 -23.89
CA ARG A 75 19.58 15.20 -25.30
C ARG A 75 20.38 14.27 -26.21
N ARG A 76 21.62 13.98 -25.84
CA ARG A 76 22.49 13.05 -26.59
C ARG A 76 21.89 11.64 -26.68
N SER A 77 21.40 11.10 -25.56
CA SER A 77 20.80 9.76 -25.55
C SER A 77 19.55 9.66 -26.42
N ILE A 78 18.74 10.73 -26.51
CA ILE A 78 17.56 10.78 -27.39
C ILE A 78 17.99 10.78 -28.87
N GLU A 79 19.01 11.57 -29.22
CA GLU A 79 19.52 11.66 -30.59
C GLU A 79 20.09 10.31 -31.07
N GLU A 80 20.90 9.66 -30.25
CA GLU A 80 21.45 8.31 -30.52
C GLU A 80 20.34 7.27 -30.75
N GLY A 81 19.29 7.29 -29.92
CA GLY A 81 18.14 6.39 -30.07
C GLY A 81 17.41 6.59 -31.40
N ARG A 82 17.22 7.84 -31.84
CA ARG A 82 16.56 8.15 -33.13
C ARG A 82 17.39 7.68 -34.33
N SER A 83 18.72 7.81 -34.26
CA SER A 83 19.62 7.32 -35.32
C SER A 83 19.62 5.80 -35.43
N SER A 84 19.48 5.07 -34.31
CA SER A 84 19.45 3.60 -34.31
C SER A 84 18.14 2.99 -34.83
N ALA A 85 17.02 3.71 -34.74
CA ALA A 85 15.70 3.22 -35.17
C ALA A 85 15.39 3.47 -36.65
N SER A 86 16.21 4.27 -37.34
CA SER A 86 16.01 4.68 -38.74
C SER A 86 16.83 3.85 -39.73
N LYS A 87 17.33 2.69 -39.31
CA LYS A 87 18.17 1.76 -40.09
C LYS A 87 17.51 0.38 -40.12
#